data_AF-A0A3R9K7L4-F1
#
_entry.id   AF-A0A3R9K7L4-F1
#
_cell.length_a   1.000
_cell.length_b   1.000
_cell.length_c   1.000
_cell.angle_alpha   90.00
_cell.angle_beta   90.00
_cell.angle_gamma   90.00
#
_symmetry.space_group_name_H-M   'P 1'
#
loop_
_entity.id
_entity.type
_entity.pdbx_description
1 polymer ?
#
loop_
_entity_poly.entity_id
_entity_poly.type
_entity_poly.pdbx_seq_one_letter_code
_entity_poly.pdbx_strand_id
1 'polypeptide(L)'
;MEKFHEKLKKLRKEKGLTQQEVADFFGINQPVYQKWEGGNRKPNYENLSMLACIFDVSIDFLLSEYSEISKERYLKFKKEKKEEEKQQVFSVRLKELRLQHGFSQEELAEKIGIKRNSYSDWENGKCKPNYEKLEKIADFFGVSLDWLFGRE
;
A
#
# COMPACT_ATOMS: atom_id res chain seq x y z
N MET A 1 21.44 -9.35 -2.98
CA MET A 1 20.99 -10.04 -1.76
C MET A 1 20.30 -11.33 -2.21
N GLU A 2 20.65 -12.46 -1.63
CA GLU A 2 20.12 -13.78 -2.03
C GLU A 2 18.62 -13.86 -1.72
N LYS A 3 17.81 -14.28 -2.71
CA LYS A 3 16.35 -14.35 -2.54
C LYS A 3 15.92 -15.56 -1.71
N PHE A 4 14.72 -15.53 -1.13
CA PHE A 4 14.20 -16.63 -0.29
C PHE A 4 14.31 -18.01 -0.95
N HIS A 5 13.84 -18.15 -2.19
CA HIS A 5 13.84 -19.43 -2.90
C HIS A 5 15.25 -19.89 -3.32
N GLU A 6 16.17 -18.95 -3.55
CA GLU A 6 17.58 -19.24 -3.81
C GLU A 6 18.25 -19.79 -2.55
N LYS A 7 17.98 -19.19 -1.38
CA LYS A 7 18.45 -19.69 -0.07
C LYS A 7 17.95 -21.10 0.22
N LEU A 8 16.66 -21.39 -0.02
CA LEU A 8 16.13 -22.74 0.18
C LEU A 8 16.89 -23.77 -0.66
N LYS A 9 17.10 -23.46 -1.95
CA LYS A 9 17.83 -24.35 -2.86
C LYS A 9 19.29 -24.54 -2.44
N LYS A 10 19.93 -23.49 -1.93
CA LYS A 10 21.30 -23.53 -1.41
C LYS A 10 21.39 -24.39 -0.14
N LEU A 11 20.58 -24.10 0.88
CA LEU A 11 20.54 -24.84 2.15
C LEU A 11 20.25 -26.33 1.94
N ARG A 12 19.31 -26.65 1.05
CA ARG A 12 19.02 -28.04 0.69
C ARG A 12 20.26 -28.75 0.14
N LYS A 13 20.99 -28.11 -0.79
CA LYS A 13 22.21 -28.67 -1.38
C LYS A 13 23.34 -28.81 -0.38
N GLU A 14 23.51 -27.85 0.53
CA GLU A 14 24.50 -27.90 1.61
C GLU A 14 24.24 -29.06 2.58
N LYS A 15 22.96 -29.38 2.83
CA LYS A 15 22.55 -30.58 3.60
C LYS A 15 22.58 -31.87 2.78
N GLY A 16 22.92 -31.83 1.49
CA GLY A 16 22.97 -33.01 0.62
C GLY A 16 21.60 -33.61 0.27
N LEU A 17 20.51 -32.87 0.47
CA LEU A 17 19.15 -33.38 0.30
C LEU A 17 18.62 -33.18 -1.14
N THR A 18 17.77 -34.09 -1.59
CA THR A 18 16.98 -33.98 -2.82
C THR A 18 15.68 -33.22 -2.56
N GLN A 19 15.04 -32.74 -3.62
CA GLN A 19 13.73 -32.07 -3.50
C GLN A 19 12.65 -33.03 -2.98
N GLN A 20 12.78 -34.33 -3.26
CA GLN A 20 11.86 -35.35 -2.78
C GLN A 20 12.02 -35.56 -1.28
N GLU A 21 13.26 -35.77 -0.80
CA GLU A 21 13.53 -35.95 0.64
C GLU A 21 13.06 -34.76 1.46
N VAL A 22 13.23 -33.54 0.95
CA VAL A 22 12.69 -32.36 1.65
C VAL A 22 11.17 -32.40 1.69
N ALA A 23 10.50 -32.70 0.57
CA ALA A 23 9.05 -32.81 0.52
C ALA A 23 8.49 -33.89 1.46
N ASP A 24 9.21 -35.01 1.60
CA ASP A 24 8.85 -36.11 2.49
C ASP A 24 8.83 -35.68 3.96
N PHE A 25 9.74 -34.79 4.40
CA PHE A 25 9.71 -34.23 5.77
C PHE A 25 8.43 -33.45 6.08
N PHE A 26 7.80 -32.83 5.07
CA PHE A 26 6.54 -32.09 5.24
C PHE A 26 5.30 -32.94 4.93
N GLY A 27 5.47 -34.19 4.47
CA GLY A 27 4.36 -34.99 3.95
C GLY A 27 3.66 -34.35 2.75
N ILE A 28 4.39 -33.58 1.92
CA ILE A 28 3.87 -32.94 0.72
C ILE A 28 4.43 -33.60 -0.55
N ASN A 29 3.74 -33.42 -1.67
CA ASN A 29 4.25 -33.89 -2.96
C ASN A 29 5.47 -33.04 -3.40
N GLN A 30 6.49 -33.68 -3.98
CA GLN A 30 7.70 -33.01 -4.49
C GLN A 30 7.44 -31.79 -5.40
N PRO A 31 6.42 -31.77 -6.30
CA PRO A 31 6.13 -30.59 -7.11
C PRO A 31 5.70 -29.36 -6.28
N VAL A 32 5.19 -29.56 -5.06
CA VAL A 32 4.87 -28.47 -4.13
C VAL A 32 6.15 -27.80 -3.66
N TYR A 33 7.12 -28.60 -3.20
CA TYR A 33 8.42 -28.11 -2.76
C TYR A 33 9.24 -27.51 -3.92
N GLN A 34 9.19 -28.12 -5.11
CA GLN A 34 9.82 -27.59 -6.32
C GLN A 34 9.31 -26.16 -6.63
N LYS A 35 8.01 -25.91 -6.46
CA LYS A 35 7.44 -24.56 -6.65
C LYS A 35 7.95 -23.55 -5.62
N TRP A 36 8.35 -23.99 -4.42
CA TRP A 36 8.99 -23.13 -3.42
C TRP A 36 10.40 -22.73 -3.85
N GLU A 37 11.24 -23.68 -4.26
CA GLU A 37 12.59 -23.38 -4.77
C GLU A 37 12.57 -22.61 -6.11
N GLY A 38 11.48 -22.75 -6.88
CA GLY A 38 11.26 -22.00 -8.12
C GLY A 38 10.67 -20.60 -7.91
N GLY A 39 10.34 -20.20 -6.68
CA GLY A 39 9.73 -18.90 -6.39
C GLY A 39 8.28 -18.73 -6.88
N ASN A 40 7.68 -19.78 -7.45
CA ASN A 40 6.32 -19.78 -7.98
C ASN A 40 5.25 -19.93 -6.89
N ARG A 41 5.64 -20.37 -5.70
CA ARG A 41 4.78 -20.51 -4.53
C ARG A 41 5.57 -20.24 -3.26
N LYS A 42 4.93 -19.63 -2.26
CA LYS A 42 5.53 -19.48 -0.92
C LYS A 42 4.97 -20.56 0.03
N PRO A 43 5.79 -21.10 0.95
CA PRO A 43 5.28 -21.91 2.06
C PRO A 43 4.40 -21.05 2.98
N ASN A 44 3.45 -21.69 3.68
CA ASN A 44 2.73 -21.05 4.78
C ASN A 44 3.63 -20.94 6.03
N TYR A 45 3.11 -20.36 7.12
CA TYR A 45 3.89 -20.14 8.35
C TYR A 45 4.39 -21.44 9.00
N GLU A 46 3.58 -22.51 9.00
CA GLU A 46 3.93 -23.81 9.57
C GLU A 46 5.10 -24.44 8.80
N ASN A 47 4.98 -24.50 7.46
CA ASN A 47 6.03 -25.02 6.60
C ASN A 47 7.29 -24.15 6.69
N LEU A 48 7.16 -22.83 6.83
CA LEU A 48 8.30 -21.95 7.01
C LEU A 48 9.05 -22.23 8.32
N SER A 49 8.33 -22.43 9.42
CA SER A 49 8.92 -22.81 10.70
C SER A 49 9.63 -24.16 10.61
N MET A 50 9.04 -25.13 9.91
CA MET A 50 9.65 -26.44 9.73
C MET A 50 10.87 -26.40 8.78
N LEU A 51 10.87 -25.56 7.74
CA LEU A 51 12.05 -25.30 6.91
C LEU A 51 13.21 -24.73 7.74
N ALA A 52 12.92 -23.80 8.65
CA ALA A 52 13.91 -23.23 9.56
C ALA A 52 14.53 -24.33 10.45
N CYS A 53 13.71 -25.24 10.98
CA CYS A 53 14.18 -26.39 11.76
C CYS A 53 15.03 -27.37 10.93
N ILE A 54 14.57 -27.78 9.73
CA ILE A 54 15.27 -28.76 8.87
C ILE A 54 16.65 -28.24 8.46
N PHE A 55 16.73 -26.95 8.12
CA PHE A 55 17.98 -26.34 7.68
C PHE A 55 18.85 -25.80 8.80
N ASP A 56 18.37 -25.85 10.06
CA ASP A 56 19.07 -25.34 11.24
C ASP A 56 19.43 -23.85 11.11
N VAL A 57 18.43 -23.05 10.75
CA VAL A 57 18.54 -21.60 10.57
C VAL A 57 17.38 -20.88 11.22
N SER A 58 17.51 -19.58 11.48
CA SER A 58 16.38 -18.77 11.94
C SER A 58 15.40 -18.48 10.79
N ILE A 59 14.11 -18.32 11.14
CA ILE A 59 13.09 -17.84 10.18
C ILE A 59 13.50 -16.47 9.61
N ASP A 60 14.08 -15.61 10.45
CA ASP A 60 14.58 -14.30 10.05
C ASP A 60 15.67 -14.40 8.97
N PHE A 61 16.60 -15.35 9.09
CA PHE A 61 17.61 -15.60 8.06
C PHE A 61 16.98 -16.01 6.73
N LEU A 62 16.00 -16.94 6.75
CA LEU A 62 15.26 -17.33 5.54
C LEU A 62 14.58 -16.12 4.91
N LEU A 63 13.95 -15.29 5.74
CA LEU A 63 13.19 -14.11 5.34
C LEU A 63 14.00 -12.82 5.27
N SER A 64 15.33 -12.84 5.35
CA SER A 64 16.08 -11.58 5.50
C SER A 64 15.96 -10.62 4.31
N GLU A 65 15.51 -11.10 3.14
CA GLU A 65 15.10 -10.23 2.01
C GLU A 65 13.88 -9.35 2.32
N TYR A 66 13.05 -9.76 3.28
CA TYR A 66 11.88 -9.04 3.79
C TYR A 66 12.20 -8.19 5.01
N SER A 67 13.37 -8.37 5.64
CA SER A 67 13.84 -7.43 6.68
C SER A 67 14.07 -6.03 6.10
N GLU A 68 14.34 -5.96 4.79
CA GLU A 68 14.38 -4.74 3.98
C GLU A 68 12.98 -4.23 3.57
N ILE A 69 11.87 -4.85 4.01
CA ILE A 69 10.61 -4.11 4.16
C ILE A 69 10.85 -3.15 5.33
N SER A 70 11.58 -2.10 4.99
CA SER A 70 12.10 -1.17 5.95
C SER A 70 10.94 -0.51 6.69
N LYS A 71 11.16 -0.18 7.96
CA LYS A 71 10.22 0.65 8.73
C LYS A 71 9.86 1.90 7.91
N GLU A 72 10.81 2.42 7.14
CA GLU A 72 10.68 3.53 6.20
C GLU A 72 9.67 3.22 5.09
N ARG A 73 9.70 2.02 4.49
CA ARG A 73 8.71 1.60 3.48
C ARG A 73 7.32 1.47 4.07
N TYR A 74 7.18 0.86 5.25
CA TYR A 74 5.89 0.76 5.96
C TYR A 74 5.35 2.16 6.35
N LEU A 75 6.20 3.02 6.91
CA LEU A 75 5.84 4.39 7.29
C LEU A 75 5.49 5.24 6.06
N LYS A 76 6.17 5.03 4.94
CA LYS A 76 5.84 5.67 3.65
C LYS A 76 4.45 5.26 3.17
N PHE A 77 4.16 3.95 3.11
CA PHE A 77 2.81 3.47 2.76
C PHE A 77 1.73 3.99 3.71
N LYS A 78 1.99 4.02 5.01
CA LYS A 78 1.07 4.56 6.02
C LYS A 78 0.82 6.06 5.83
N LYS A 79 1.85 6.82 5.44
CA LYS A 79 1.74 8.26 5.16
C LYS A 79 0.99 8.53 3.86
N GLU A 80 1.27 7.78 2.80
CA GLU A 80 0.59 7.87 1.49
C GLU A 80 -0.90 7.60 1.64
N LYS A 81 -1.27 6.51 2.32
CA LYS A 81 -2.68 6.19 2.60
C LYS A 81 -3.40 7.28 3.39
N LYS A 82 -2.74 7.87 4.39
CA LYS A 82 -3.30 8.99 5.18
C LYS A 82 -3.50 10.26 4.35
N GLU A 83 -2.62 10.51 3.37
CA GLU A 83 -2.71 11.67 2.49
C GLU A 83 -3.78 11.50 1.41
N GLU A 84 -3.98 10.27 0.93
CA GLU A 84 -5.11 9.87 0.07
C GLU A 84 -6.44 9.99 0.81
N GLU A 85 -6.52 9.50 2.06
CA GLU A 85 -7.72 9.65 2.91
C GLU A 85 -8.08 11.13 3.14
N LYS A 86 -7.09 11.98 3.47
CA LYS A 86 -7.31 13.43 3.60
C LYS A 86 -7.77 14.07 2.30
N GLN A 87 -7.21 13.66 1.17
CA GLN A 87 -7.61 14.18 -0.13
C GLN A 87 -9.04 13.78 -0.47
N GLN A 88 -9.42 12.54 -0.13
CA GLN A 88 -10.78 12.04 -0.32
C GLN A 88 -11.79 12.80 0.55
N VAL A 89 -11.42 13.13 1.80
CA VAL A 89 -12.29 13.93 2.69
C VAL A 89 -12.52 15.34 2.12
N PHE A 90 -11.46 16.01 1.66
CA PHE A 90 -11.56 17.31 1.01
C PHE A 90 -12.49 17.27 -0.21
N SER A 91 -12.28 16.30 -1.12
CA SER A 91 -13.06 16.21 -2.36
C SER A 91 -14.54 15.94 -2.10
N VAL A 92 -14.84 15.14 -1.08
CA VAL A 92 -16.21 14.85 -0.64
C VAL A 92 -16.86 16.10 -0.04
N ARG A 93 -16.22 16.78 0.93
CA ARG A 93 -16.76 17.99 1.56
C ARG A 93 -16.96 19.13 0.58
N LEU A 94 -16.03 19.31 -0.36
CA LEU A 94 -16.17 20.31 -1.43
C LEU A 94 -17.41 20.04 -2.30
N LYS A 95 -17.62 18.77 -2.68
CA LYS A 95 -18.79 18.36 -3.46
C LYS A 95 -20.09 18.55 -2.66
N GLU A 96 -20.10 18.22 -1.38
CA GLU A 96 -21.24 18.42 -0.49
C GLU A 96 -21.61 19.90 -0.38
N LEU A 97 -20.64 20.78 -0.10
CA LEU A 97 -20.85 22.22 -0.02
C LEU A 97 -21.45 22.78 -1.32
N ARG A 98 -20.90 22.37 -2.48
CA ARG A 98 -21.43 22.77 -3.78
C ARG A 98 -22.88 22.37 -3.96
N LEU A 99 -23.22 21.11 -3.64
CA LEU A 99 -24.57 20.58 -3.80
C LEU A 99 -25.57 21.23 -2.83
N GLN A 100 -25.16 21.50 -1.58
CA GLN A 100 -25.98 22.19 -0.59
C GLN A 100 -26.36 23.62 -1.03
N HIS A 101 -25.47 24.30 -1.74
CA HIS A 101 -25.72 25.64 -2.28
C HIS A 101 -26.34 25.62 -3.68
N GLY A 102 -26.64 24.45 -4.23
CA GLY A 102 -27.33 24.29 -5.52
C GLY A 102 -26.49 24.65 -6.74
N PHE A 103 -25.15 24.74 -6.63
CA PHE A 103 -24.30 25.11 -7.75
C PHE A 103 -23.92 23.90 -8.63
N SER A 104 -23.87 24.12 -9.93
CA SER A 104 -23.14 23.26 -10.87
C SER A 104 -21.63 23.44 -10.72
N GLN A 105 -20.85 22.50 -11.27
CA GLN A 105 -19.39 22.60 -11.27
C GLN A 105 -18.89 23.82 -12.06
N GLU A 106 -19.61 24.23 -13.11
CA GLU A 106 -19.26 25.40 -13.92
C GLU A 106 -19.50 26.68 -13.12
N GLU A 107 -20.70 26.84 -12.55
CA GLU A 107 -21.07 28.04 -11.79
C GLU A 107 -20.15 28.27 -10.59
N LEU A 108 -19.79 27.22 -9.86
CA LEU A 108 -18.88 27.35 -8.73
C LEU A 108 -17.44 27.64 -9.16
N ALA A 109 -17.00 27.04 -10.28
CA ALA A 109 -15.68 27.34 -10.84
C ALA A 109 -15.58 28.80 -11.26
N GLU A 110 -16.61 29.34 -11.91
CA GLU A 110 -16.70 30.76 -12.28
C GLU A 110 -16.66 31.67 -11.04
N LYS A 111 -17.42 31.35 -9.98
CA LYS A 111 -17.44 32.12 -8.72
C LYS A 111 -16.09 32.13 -8.00
N ILE A 112 -15.35 31.01 -8.02
CA ILE A 112 -14.01 30.91 -7.43
C ILE A 112 -12.94 31.52 -8.36
N GLY A 113 -13.27 31.75 -9.64
CA GLY A 113 -12.34 32.29 -10.65
C GLY A 113 -11.36 31.25 -11.19
N ILE A 114 -11.81 30.01 -11.38
CA ILE A 114 -11.01 28.91 -11.93
C ILE A 114 -11.71 28.22 -13.10
N LYS A 115 -10.97 27.39 -13.86
CA LYS A 115 -11.54 26.58 -14.93
C LYS A 115 -12.37 25.44 -14.35
N ARG A 116 -13.52 25.13 -14.94
CA ARG A 116 -14.37 23.99 -14.53
C ARG A 116 -13.63 22.65 -14.52
N ASN A 117 -12.68 22.41 -15.43
CA ASN A 117 -11.86 21.20 -15.40
C ASN A 117 -11.01 21.11 -14.12
N SER A 118 -10.43 22.22 -13.67
CA SER A 118 -9.67 22.26 -12.42
C SER A 118 -10.58 21.96 -11.21
N TYR A 119 -11.78 22.53 -11.19
CA TYR A 119 -12.77 22.25 -10.15
C TYR A 119 -13.19 20.78 -10.13
N SER A 120 -13.46 20.21 -11.31
CA SER A 120 -13.79 18.80 -11.47
C SER A 120 -12.68 17.88 -10.98
N ASP A 121 -11.42 18.20 -11.27
CA ASP A 121 -10.29 17.41 -10.80
C ASP A 121 -10.16 17.43 -9.26
N TRP A 122 -10.57 18.51 -8.60
CA TRP A 122 -10.60 18.60 -7.14
C TRP A 122 -11.69 17.72 -6.52
N GLU A 123 -12.92 17.77 -7.03
CA GLU A 123 -14.03 16.92 -6.55
C GLU A 123 -13.80 15.43 -6.80
N ASN A 124 -13.00 15.09 -7.82
CA ASN A 124 -12.65 13.71 -8.14
C ASN A 124 -11.34 13.26 -7.47
N GLY A 125 -10.73 14.09 -6.62
CA GLY A 125 -9.50 13.75 -5.89
C GLY A 125 -8.24 13.68 -6.75
N LYS A 126 -8.30 14.06 -8.03
CA LYS A 126 -7.17 13.96 -8.98
C LYS A 126 -6.04 14.95 -8.69
N CYS A 127 -6.37 16.14 -8.21
CA CYS A 127 -5.37 17.12 -7.78
C CYS A 127 -5.87 18.00 -6.62
N LYS A 128 -4.93 18.69 -5.97
CA LYS A 128 -5.19 19.62 -4.87
C LYS A 128 -5.20 21.07 -5.37
N PRO A 129 -6.09 21.95 -4.86
CA PRO A 129 -5.92 23.38 -5.03
C PRO A 129 -4.64 23.83 -4.33
N ASN A 130 -4.06 24.95 -4.79
CA ASN A 130 -3.01 25.62 -4.04
C ASN A 130 -3.63 26.36 -2.83
N TYR A 131 -2.78 26.84 -1.93
CA TYR A 131 -3.22 27.50 -0.69
C TYR A 131 -4.15 28.69 -0.94
N GLU A 132 -3.83 29.57 -1.89
CA GLU A 132 -4.67 30.72 -2.26
C GLU A 132 -6.10 30.31 -2.68
N LYS A 133 -6.23 29.23 -3.45
CA LYS A 133 -7.54 28.72 -3.88
C LYS A 133 -8.30 28.04 -2.73
N LEU A 134 -7.58 27.41 -1.80
CA LEU A 134 -8.18 26.83 -0.60
C LEU A 134 -8.79 27.92 0.28
N GLU A 135 -8.08 29.03 0.50
CA GLU A 135 -8.62 30.19 1.22
C GLU A 135 -9.86 30.75 0.53
N LYS A 136 -9.82 30.94 -0.80
CA LYS A 136 -11.00 31.39 -1.57
C LYS A 136 -12.22 30.47 -1.39
N ILE A 137 -12.02 29.16 -1.38
CA ILE A 137 -13.11 28.18 -1.15
C ILE A 137 -13.64 28.32 0.28
N ALA A 138 -12.74 28.36 1.26
CA ALA A 138 -13.09 28.49 2.67
C ALA A 138 -13.90 29.77 2.93
N ASP A 139 -13.43 30.91 2.40
CA ASP A 139 -14.09 32.21 2.51
C ASP A 139 -15.44 32.23 1.80
N PHE A 140 -15.52 31.64 0.60
CA PHE A 140 -16.76 31.58 -0.18
C PHE A 140 -17.87 30.81 0.55
N PHE A 141 -17.53 29.70 1.20
CA PHE A 141 -18.48 28.86 1.94
C PHE A 141 -18.59 29.21 3.43
N GLY A 142 -17.76 30.12 3.94
CA GLY A 142 -17.72 30.47 5.36
C GLY A 142 -17.29 29.31 6.27
N VAL A 143 -16.42 28.42 5.80
CA VAL A 143 -15.93 27.25 6.54
C VAL A 143 -14.44 27.37 6.84
N SER A 144 -13.95 26.73 7.91
CA SER A 144 -12.51 26.68 8.16
C SER A 144 -11.81 25.68 7.24
N LEU A 145 -10.52 25.90 6.97
CA LEU A 145 -9.69 24.91 6.27
C LEU A 145 -9.62 23.60 7.05
N ASP A 146 -9.56 23.65 8.37
CA ASP A 146 -9.56 22.46 9.22
C ASP A 146 -10.82 21.61 9.00
N TRP A 147 -11.99 22.25 8.97
CA TRP A 147 -13.22 21.58 8.60
C TRP A 147 -13.14 21.05 7.17
N LEU A 148 -12.65 21.81 6.19
CA LEU A 148 -12.60 21.33 4.80
C LEU A 148 -11.74 20.06 4.64
N PHE A 149 -10.75 19.85 5.51
CA PHE A 149 -9.88 18.66 5.53
C PHE A 149 -10.24 17.61 6.60
N GLY A 150 -11.37 17.75 7.29
CA GLY A 150 -11.84 16.78 8.29
C GLY A 150 -11.02 16.74 9.58
N ARG A 151 -10.44 17.87 9.96
CA ARG A 151 -9.84 18.08 11.29
C ARG A 151 -10.88 18.83 12.12
N GLU A 152 -11.40 18.18 13.15
CA GLU A 152 -12.23 18.80 14.20
C GLU A 152 -11.34 19.41 15.28
#